data_AF-A0A7W4GWS6-F1
#
_entry.id   AF-A0A7W4GWS6-F1
#
_cell.length_a   1.000
_cell.length_b   1.000
_cell.length_c   1.000
_cell.angle_alpha   90.00
_cell.angle_beta   90.00
_cell.angle_gamma   90.00
#
_symmetry.space_group_name_H-M   'P 1'
#
loop_
_entity.id
_entity.type
_entity.pdbx_description
1 polymer ?
#
loop_
_entity_poly.entity_id
_entity_poly.type
_entity_poly.pdbx_seq_one_letter_code
_entity_poly.pdbx_strand_id
1 'polypeptide(L)'
;MSAQQRTPRRAIVSRLLVSVLILLASFTGARAQAADLLGHDVSWPQCPSPDGYGLPMPPDSTQFVIVGLTKGLAFTRNPCLANQVQWVTSRSRPAHAYGMATYPTAAQLTEYGSAGPWRSTTPAARLSNVGYAQAKDSVAYLAQVGWRPQVVWIDVEPRPAQPWPSGTAGRRALNRAVVEGFMRGLAESGYGYGLYSYTNGWSEIVGDWKLPNVPVWATAGRLDYANEAIDRCSQASFSGGRVLISQWYDDTRDYNRTCGAYQFTNFPAALPPRTGFLNDLNGDWRNDLLARTTDGKLWRYAGNDRGQFTRQQIGTSWGVMNLIEVVGDGNGDGSSDFIARDGSGGLYLYVGYGYAGPTRQQVGSGWNVMGDVAGVGDFNADGRTDLLSVQNSTGDLWLYKGDTFSGQTRTRVGTGWNVMDLLVSPGDFNSDGNPDLIAREKSTGYLWFYPGNGRGSLLARTRIGTGWGVMDMVEGFTDLNGDRVPDIVARQRSNGVMYLYPGNGTGSLQARVSITHPAGGTWSGLNALA
;
A
#
# COMPACT_ATOMS: atom_id res chain seq x y z
N MET A 1 90.06 21.71 17.98
CA MET A 1 90.44 22.66 19.05
C MET A 1 89.72 23.98 18.81
N SER A 2 88.98 24.46 19.81
CA SER A 2 88.57 25.87 20.08
C SER A 2 87.92 26.68 18.95
N ALA A 3 86.60 26.96 19.00
CA ALA A 3 85.97 28.22 19.51
C ALA A 3 86.16 29.42 18.56
N GLN A 4 85.24 30.37 18.33
CA GLN A 4 84.18 30.90 19.17
C GLN A 4 83.25 31.84 18.34
N GLN A 5 81.93 31.74 18.61
CA GLN A 5 80.85 32.74 18.60
C GLN A 5 80.93 34.03 17.74
N ARG A 6 79.84 34.29 16.99
CA ARG A 6 79.04 35.55 17.09
C ARG A 6 77.54 35.28 16.84
N THR A 7 76.72 35.75 17.77
CA THR A 7 75.23 35.89 17.71
C THR A 7 74.79 36.95 16.68
N PRO A 8 73.54 36.97 16.16
CA PRO A 8 72.44 37.64 16.89
C PRO A 8 70.98 37.17 16.63
N ARG A 9 70.11 37.58 17.59
CA ARG A 9 68.69 38.01 17.48
C ARG A 9 67.53 36.99 17.44
N ARG A 10 66.96 36.85 18.63
CA ARG A 10 65.54 36.74 19.05
C ARG A 10 64.45 36.76 17.96
N ALA A 11 63.58 35.75 18.01
CA ALA A 11 62.13 35.91 17.90
C ALA A 11 61.45 34.97 18.90
N ILE A 12 60.62 35.56 19.77
CA ILE A 12 59.82 34.88 20.79
C ILE A 12 58.49 34.50 20.14
N VAL A 13 58.10 33.22 20.21
CA VAL A 13 56.72 32.79 19.98
C VAL A 13 56.29 31.95 21.17
N SER A 14 55.43 32.54 22.00
CA SER A 14 54.80 31.90 23.16
C SER A 14 53.71 30.93 22.69
N ARG A 15 53.79 29.66 23.09
CA ARG A 15 52.72 28.66 22.94
C ARG A 15 51.80 28.74 24.17
N LEU A 16 50.54 29.11 23.98
CA LEU A 16 49.48 28.88 24.97
C LEU A 16 49.01 27.42 24.84
N LEU A 17 49.16 26.65 25.92
CA LEU A 17 48.44 25.38 26.13
C LEU A 17 47.14 25.69 26.87
N VAL A 18 46.00 25.39 26.25
CA VAL A 18 44.69 25.36 26.91
C VAL A 18 44.35 23.91 27.19
N SER A 19 44.33 23.54 28.48
CA SER A 19 43.85 22.25 28.96
C SER A 19 42.32 22.30 29.06
N VAL A 20 41.62 21.46 28.31
CA VAL A 20 40.16 21.29 28.41
C VAL A 20 39.87 20.17 29.41
N LEU A 21 39.29 20.52 30.56
CA LEU A 21 38.72 19.58 31.51
C LEU A 21 37.28 19.24 31.03
N ILE A 22 37.05 17.99 30.63
CA ILE A 22 35.70 17.50 30.30
C ILE A 22 35.06 16.99 31.59
N LEU A 23 34.04 17.70 32.09
CA LEU A 23 33.15 17.21 33.15
C LEU A 23 32.12 16.27 32.52
N LEU A 24 32.21 14.96 32.78
CA LEU A 24 31.16 14.00 32.49
C LEU A 24 30.05 14.12 33.53
N ALA A 25 29.02 14.91 33.23
CA ALA A 25 27.76 14.89 33.97
C ALA A 25 26.89 13.73 33.45
N SER A 26 26.77 12.67 34.26
CA SER A 26 25.85 11.57 34.05
C SER A 26 24.40 12.05 34.25
N PHE A 27 23.75 12.54 33.19
CA PHE A 27 22.32 12.79 33.21
C PHE A 27 21.56 11.47 33.01
N THR A 28 21.28 10.74 34.10
CA THR A 28 20.16 9.79 34.13
C THR A 28 18.86 10.55 34.35
N GLY A 29 18.50 11.40 33.38
CA GLY A 29 17.16 11.97 33.30
C GLY A 29 16.23 10.91 32.71
N ALA A 30 15.37 10.32 33.52
CA ALA A 30 14.18 9.65 33.00
C ALA A 30 13.47 10.64 32.06
N ARG A 31 13.38 10.32 30.75
CA ARG A 31 12.60 11.13 29.82
C ARG A 31 11.19 11.20 30.36
N ALA A 32 10.72 12.39 30.74
CA ALA A 32 9.32 12.62 31.03
C ALA A 32 8.51 12.15 29.83
N GLN A 33 7.70 11.12 30.02
CA GLN A 33 6.78 10.63 29.00
C GLN A 33 5.79 11.76 28.73
N ALA A 34 5.79 12.32 27.51
CA ALA A 34 4.89 13.42 27.18
C ALA A 34 3.43 12.95 27.40
N ALA A 35 2.65 13.79 28.08
CA ALA A 35 1.32 13.45 28.58
C ALA A 35 0.31 13.26 27.43
N ASP A 36 -0.66 12.38 27.65
CA ASP A 36 -1.84 12.26 26.78
C ASP A 36 -2.58 13.59 26.73
N LEU A 37 -3.14 13.91 25.56
CA LEU A 37 -3.93 15.12 25.35
C LEU A 37 -5.41 14.76 25.36
N LEU A 38 -6.22 15.62 25.95
CA LEU A 38 -7.68 15.57 25.94
C LEU A 38 -8.22 16.55 24.90
N GLY A 39 -9.06 16.05 24.02
CA GLY A 39 -9.64 16.80 22.92
C GLY A 39 -11.13 16.56 22.78
N HIS A 40 -11.71 17.23 21.80
CA HIS A 40 -13.13 17.10 21.48
C HIS A 40 -13.32 16.99 19.97
N ASP A 41 -14.38 16.32 19.57
CA ASP A 41 -14.87 16.45 18.21
C ASP A 41 -15.70 17.74 18.10
N VAL A 42 -15.68 18.36 16.93
CA VAL A 42 -16.58 19.45 16.62
C VAL A 42 -17.06 19.30 15.19
N SER A 43 -18.30 18.89 15.02
CA SER A 43 -18.79 18.48 13.73
C SER A 43 -20.32 18.62 13.62
N TRP A 44 -20.90 17.87 12.69
CA TRP A 44 -22.32 17.63 12.62
C TRP A 44 -22.67 16.43 13.50
N PRO A 45 -23.72 16.47 14.35
CA PRO A 45 -24.80 17.47 14.42
C PRO A 45 -24.57 18.61 15.41
N GLN A 46 -23.40 18.77 16.04
CA GLN A 46 -23.19 19.83 17.05
C GLN A 46 -23.27 21.25 16.47
N CYS A 47 -23.16 21.40 15.15
CA CYS A 47 -23.28 22.66 14.41
C CYS A 47 -24.57 23.46 14.73
N PRO A 48 -24.47 24.77 15.08
CA PRO A 48 -25.63 25.68 15.20
C PRO A 48 -26.19 26.06 13.83
N SER A 49 -26.93 25.13 13.23
CA SER A 49 -27.71 25.33 12.01
C SER A 49 -29.17 24.88 12.23
N PRO A 50 -30.11 25.20 11.33
CA PRO A 50 -31.52 24.84 11.51
C PRO A 50 -31.80 23.36 11.79
N ASP A 51 -30.97 22.44 11.27
CA ASP A 51 -31.14 20.99 11.51
C ASP A 51 -30.15 20.42 12.54
N GLY A 52 -29.34 21.28 13.18
CA GLY A 52 -28.27 20.86 14.09
C GLY A 52 -28.62 21.15 15.55
N TYR A 53 -27.88 20.53 16.48
CA TYR A 53 -28.15 20.63 17.92
C TYR A 53 -27.72 21.98 18.51
N GLY A 54 -26.92 22.77 17.79
CA GLY A 54 -26.50 24.10 18.25
C GLY A 54 -25.71 24.08 19.56
N LEU A 55 -24.86 23.07 19.71
CA LEU A 55 -24.05 22.90 20.90
C LEU A 55 -22.88 23.91 20.89
N PRO A 56 -22.46 24.41 22.06
CA PRO A 56 -21.36 25.37 22.13
C PRO A 56 -20.05 24.75 21.64
N MET A 57 -19.11 25.59 21.22
CA MET A 57 -17.72 25.14 21.01
C MET A 57 -17.13 24.53 22.29
N PRO A 58 -16.13 23.65 22.19
CA PRO A 58 -15.52 23.01 23.36
C PRO A 58 -14.97 24.02 24.38
N PRO A 59 -14.84 23.62 25.66
CA PRO A 59 -14.28 24.49 26.70
C PRO A 59 -12.82 24.85 26.40
N ASP A 60 -12.32 25.96 26.94
CA ASP A 60 -10.93 26.39 26.73
C ASP A 60 -9.87 25.44 27.33
N SER A 61 -10.29 24.46 28.14
CA SER A 61 -9.45 23.34 28.58
C SER A 61 -9.12 22.33 27.46
N THR A 62 -9.81 22.40 26.33
CA THR A 62 -9.60 21.51 25.17
C THR A 62 -8.18 21.65 24.61
N GLN A 63 -7.43 20.54 24.59
CA GLN A 63 -6.04 20.55 24.16
C GLN A 63 -5.88 20.32 22.66
N PHE A 64 -6.82 19.63 22.01
CA PHE A 64 -6.89 19.49 20.55
C PHE A 64 -8.32 19.29 20.06
N VAL A 65 -8.56 19.46 18.76
CA VAL A 65 -9.88 19.27 18.14
C VAL A 65 -9.81 18.40 16.89
N ILE A 66 -10.84 17.58 16.66
CA ILE A 66 -11.06 16.97 15.35
C ILE A 66 -12.32 17.60 14.73
N VAL A 67 -12.19 18.21 13.55
CA VAL A 67 -13.26 18.99 12.91
C VAL A 67 -13.89 18.19 11.77
N GLY A 68 -15.22 18.03 11.79
CA GLY A 68 -15.94 17.33 10.73
C GLY A 68 -16.12 18.16 9.47
N LEU A 69 -15.79 17.60 8.31
CA LEU A 69 -15.96 18.26 7.00
C LEU A 69 -17.35 18.06 6.42
N THR A 70 -18.08 17.05 6.91
CA THR A 70 -19.36 16.61 6.32
C THR A 70 -20.54 16.72 7.29
N LYS A 71 -21.77 16.77 6.74
CA LYS A 71 -23.06 16.77 7.46
C LYS A 71 -23.60 15.35 7.63
N GLY A 72 -22.74 14.39 7.97
CA GLY A 72 -23.13 12.99 8.21
C GLY A 72 -23.17 12.09 6.97
N LEU A 73 -22.87 12.62 5.77
CA LEU A 73 -22.75 11.86 4.52
C LEU A 73 -21.69 12.49 3.61
N ALA A 74 -21.06 11.70 2.75
CA ALA A 74 -20.16 12.24 1.74
C ALA A 74 -20.88 13.22 0.80
N PHE A 75 -20.15 14.21 0.28
CA PHE A 75 -20.69 15.32 -0.54
C PHE A 75 -21.73 16.22 0.14
N THR A 76 -21.90 16.12 1.47
CA THR A 76 -22.74 17.05 2.24
C THR A 76 -21.83 17.90 3.12
N ARG A 77 -21.61 19.17 2.78
CA ARG A 77 -20.65 20.01 3.51
C ARG A 77 -21.17 20.42 4.89
N ASN A 78 -20.33 20.33 5.92
CA ASN A 78 -20.65 20.84 7.25
C ASN A 78 -20.78 22.38 7.21
N PRO A 79 -21.98 22.96 7.37
CA PRO A 79 -22.17 24.40 7.19
C PRO A 79 -21.46 25.26 8.24
N CYS A 80 -21.03 24.68 9.36
CA CYS A 80 -20.33 25.37 10.43
C CYS A 80 -18.80 25.37 10.29
N LEU A 81 -18.23 24.76 9.25
CA LEU A 81 -16.79 24.54 9.16
C LEU A 81 -15.99 25.84 9.32
N ALA A 82 -16.39 26.93 8.65
CA ALA A 82 -15.68 28.21 8.74
C ALA A 82 -15.58 28.74 10.17
N ASN A 83 -16.67 28.71 10.94
CA ASN A 83 -16.71 29.17 12.33
C ASN A 83 -15.90 28.24 13.25
N GLN A 84 -15.98 26.93 13.02
CA GLN A 84 -15.22 25.93 13.79
C GLN A 84 -13.71 26.08 13.54
N VAL A 85 -13.30 26.29 12.30
CA VAL A 85 -11.91 26.58 11.91
C VAL A 85 -11.44 27.90 12.49
N GLN A 86 -12.27 28.95 12.48
CA GLN A 86 -11.94 30.22 13.12
C GLN A 86 -11.65 30.04 14.62
N TRP A 87 -12.46 29.26 15.33
CA TRP A 87 -12.24 28.97 16.74
C TRP A 87 -10.92 28.22 16.99
N VAL A 88 -10.61 27.23 16.15
CA VAL A 88 -9.36 26.43 16.23
C VAL A 88 -8.15 27.34 16.02
N THR A 89 -8.18 28.13 14.96
CA THR A 89 -7.07 29.00 14.55
C THR A 89 -6.85 30.17 15.51
N SER A 90 -7.92 30.80 16.00
CA SER A 90 -7.82 31.92 16.96
C SER A 90 -7.26 31.50 18.33
N ARG A 91 -7.29 30.20 18.65
CA ARG A 91 -6.81 29.63 19.91
C ARG A 91 -5.52 28.81 19.74
N SER A 92 -4.94 28.78 18.54
CA SER A 92 -3.75 27.98 18.21
C SER A 92 -3.88 26.51 18.65
N ARG A 93 -5.08 25.93 18.52
CA ARG A 93 -5.31 24.55 18.94
C ARG A 93 -4.79 23.58 17.87
N PRO A 94 -4.00 22.56 18.24
CA PRO A 94 -3.75 21.42 17.37
C PRO A 94 -5.07 20.84 16.89
N ALA A 95 -5.17 20.58 15.59
CA ALA A 95 -6.40 20.06 15.02
C ALA A 95 -6.18 19.19 13.78
N HIS A 96 -7.02 18.17 13.67
CA HIS A 96 -7.21 17.36 12.47
C HIS A 96 -8.61 17.61 11.92
N ALA A 97 -8.85 17.13 10.70
CA ALA A 97 -10.19 17.04 10.15
C ALA A 97 -10.64 15.58 10.02
N TYR A 98 -11.92 15.37 9.75
CA TYR A 98 -12.41 14.08 9.24
C TYR A 98 -13.50 14.27 8.18
N GLY A 99 -13.56 13.35 7.22
CA GLY A 99 -14.62 13.28 6.22
C GLY A 99 -15.26 11.90 6.23
N MET A 100 -16.57 11.83 6.00
CA MET A 100 -17.27 10.56 5.90
C MET A 100 -17.08 9.94 4.51
N ALA A 101 -16.69 8.68 4.48
CA ALA A 101 -16.86 7.83 3.31
C ALA A 101 -18.27 7.23 3.34
N THR A 102 -18.96 7.21 2.21
CA THR A 102 -20.29 6.56 2.10
C THR A 102 -20.41 5.75 0.82
N TYR A 103 -21.22 4.69 0.85
CA TYR A 103 -21.58 4.01 -0.39
C TYR A 103 -22.41 4.94 -1.28
N PRO A 104 -22.07 5.11 -2.56
CA PRO A 104 -22.73 6.12 -3.37
C PRO A 104 -24.16 5.76 -3.72
N THR A 105 -25.01 6.78 -3.86
CA THR A 105 -26.28 6.63 -4.59
C THR A 105 -26.03 6.33 -6.07
N ALA A 106 -27.06 5.88 -6.78
CA ALA A 106 -27.01 5.71 -8.24
C ALA A 106 -26.66 7.03 -8.97
N ALA A 107 -27.13 8.17 -8.45
CA ALA A 107 -26.79 9.49 -9.00
C ALA A 107 -25.31 9.82 -8.80
N GLN A 108 -24.79 9.66 -7.58
CA GLN A 108 -23.36 9.87 -7.27
C GLN A 108 -22.46 8.92 -8.06
N LEU A 109 -22.86 7.67 -8.26
CA LEU A 109 -22.10 6.72 -9.08
C LEU A 109 -22.11 7.08 -10.58
N THR A 110 -23.17 7.73 -11.06
CA THR A 110 -23.25 8.24 -12.42
C THR A 110 -22.36 9.47 -12.60
N GLU A 111 -22.41 10.40 -11.65
CA GLU A 111 -21.65 11.65 -11.69
C GLU A 111 -20.15 11.43 -11.48
N TYR A 112 -19.78 10.65 -10.47
CA TYR A 112 -18.38 10.52 -10.04
C TYR A 112 -17.72 9.20 -10.44
N GLY A 113 -18.47 8.22 -10.96
CA GLY A 113 -17.92 6.90 -11.29
C GLY A 113 -16.84 6.89 -12.37
N SER A 114 -16.73 7.94 -13.18
CA SER A 114 -15.64 8.15 -14.14
C SER A 114 -14.72 9.32 -13.78
N ALA A 115 -14.94 9.96 -12.62
CA ALA A 115 -14.23 11.14 -12.17
C ALA A 115 -13.09 10.77 -11.22
N GLY A 116 -12.10 10.03 -11.73
CA GLY A 116 -10.94 9.62 -10.95
C GLY A 116 -9.87 8.91 -11.77
N PRO A 117 -8.82 8.38 -11.10
CA PRO A 117 -7.68 7.79 -11.78
C PRO A 117 -7.97 6.39 -12.36
N TRP A 118 -9.02 5.69 -11.92
CA TRP A 118 -9.36 4.35 -12.39
C TRP A 118 -10.21 4.38 -13.66
N ARG A 119 -9.99 3.42 -14.57
CA ARG A 119 -10.84 3.21 -15.75
C ARG A 119 -12.20 2.69 -15.33
N SER A 120 -13.26 3.39 -15.70
CA SER A 120 -14.64 3.11 -15.29
C SER A 120 -15.29 1.87 -15.94
N THR A 121 -14.50 0.92 -16.42
CA THR A 121 -14.95 -0.32 -17.10
C THR A 121 -15.48 -1.37 -16.14
N THR A 122 -15.13 -1.31 -14.85
CA THR A 122 -15.65 -2.24 -13.82
C THR A 122 -16.41 -1.52 -12.70
N PRO A 123 -17.34 -2.21 -11.99
CA PRO A 123 -18.01 -1.64 -10.83
C PRO A 123 -17.05 -1.19 -9.73
N ALA A 124 -16.01 -1.99 -9.45
CA ALA A 124 -15.01 -1.67 -8.44
C ALA A 124 -14.26 -0.38 -8.78
N ALA A 125 -13.80 -0.24 -10.03
CA ALA A 125 -13.10 0.97 -10.48
C ALA A 125 -14.00 2.21 -10.40
N ARG A 126 -15.28 2.08 -10.78
CA ARG A 126 -16.24 3.18 -10.63
C ARG A 126 -16.43 3.60 -9.18
N LEU A 127 -16.59 2.64 -8.26
CA LEU A 127 -16.75 2.95 -6.84
C LEU A 127 -15.52 3.64 -6.24
N SER A 128 -14.34 3.33 -6.74
CA SER A 128 -13.10 3.99 -6.30
C SER A 128 -12.96 5.39 -6.81
N ASN A 129 -13.40 5.65 -8.05
CA ASN A 129 -13.52 7.01 -8.54
C ASN A 129 -14.51 7.83 -7.68
N VAL A 130 -15.61 7.23 -7.21
CA VAL A 130 -16.51 7.90 -6.26
C VAL A 130 -15.80 8.19 -4.94
N GLY A 131 -15.14 7.20 -4.32
CA GLY A 131 -14.38 7.43 -3.08
C GLY A 131 -13.31 8.52 -3.23
N TYR A 132 -12.61 8.53 -4.36
CA TYR A 132 -11.65 9.57 -4.72
C TYR A 132 -12.31 10.95 -4.81
N ALA A 133 -13.47 11.04 -5.46
CA ALA A 133 -14.24 12.28 -5.54
C ALA A 133 -14.72 12.75 -4.15
N GLN A 134 -15.09 11.85 -3.24
CA GLN A 134 -15.44 12.20 -1.85
C GLN A 134 -14.26 12.85 -1.11
N ALA A 135 -13.06 12.31 -1.29
CA ALA A 135 -11.84 12.93 -0.77
C ALA A 135 -11.57 14.30 -1.41
N LYS A 136 -11.72 14.41 -2.73
CA LYS A 136 -11.49 15.68 -3.45
C LYS A 136 -12.50 16.76 -3.07
N ASP A 137 -13.75 16.43 -2.79
CA ASP A 137 -14.72 17.39 -2.25
C ASP A 137 -14.32 17.87 -0.85
N SER A 138 -13.88 16.95 0.02
CA SER A 138 -13.35 17.29 1.35
C SER A 138 -12.15 18.24 1.26
N VAL A 139 -11.20 17.96 0.36
CA VAL A 139 -10.02 18.79 0.10
C VAL A 139 -10.40 20.16 -0.47
N ALA A 140 -11.36 20.19 -1.41
CA ALA A 140 -11.87 21.44 -1.97
C ALA A 140 -12.53 22.31 -0.90
N TYR A 141 -13.26 21.70 0.04
CA TYR A 141 -13.90 22.44 1.12
C TYR A 141 -12.88 23.00 2.13
N LEU A 142 -11.84 22.24 2.46
CA LEU A 142 -10.70 22.72 3.25
C LEU A 142 -10.01 23.93 2.60
N ALA A 143 -9.76 23.84 1.29
CA ALA A 143 -9.17 24.95 0.52
C ALA A 143 -10.08 26.19 0.51
N GLN A 144 -11.40 26.00 0.38
CA GLN A 144 -12.38 27.09 0.41
C GLN A 144 -12.35 27.88 1.74
N VAL A 145 -12.16 27.20 2.87
CA VAL A 145 -12.07 27.85 4.19
C VAL A 145 -10.65 28.26 4.57
N GLY A 146 -9.66 28.06 3.69
CA GLY A 146 -8.27 28.46 3.91
C GLY A 146 -7.57 27.68 5.02
N TRP A 147 -7.96 26.44 5.29
CA TRP A 147 -7.40 25.62 6.38
C TRP A 147 -6.75 24.35 5.86
N ARG A 148 -5.56 24.03 6.38
CA ARG A 148 -4.78 22.85 6.00
C ARG A 148 -4.40 22.03 7.23
N PRO A 149 -5.28 21.14 7.72
CA PRO A 149 -4.92 20.18 8.76
C PRO A 149 -3.83 19.24 8.25
N GLN A 150 -3.03 18.68 9.16
CA GLN A 150 -2.00 17.69 8.80
C GLN A 150 -2.60 16.34 8.42
N VAL A 151 -3.75 16.00 9.02
CA VAL A 151 -4.43 14.71 8.85
C VAL A 151 -5.92 14.93 8.60
N VAL A 152 -6.47 14.13 7.69
CA VAL A 152 -7.91 13.95 7.50
C VAL A 152 -8.25 12.48 7.80
N TRP A 153 -9.00 12.24 8.87
CA TRP A 153 -9.52 10.91 9.19
C TRP A 153 -10.67 10.54 8.25
N ILE A 154 -10.73 9.28 7.85
CA ILE A 154 -11.79 8.74 7.00
C ILE A 154 -12.75 8.00 7.92
N ASP A 155 -13.93 8.56 8.11
CA ASP A 155 -15.01 7.97 8.88
C ASP A 155 -15.74 6.93 8.01
N VAL A 156 -15.65 5.66 8.43
CA VAL A 156 -16.24 4.49 7.76
C VAL A 156 -17.15 3.77 8.72
N GLU A 157 -18.45 4.08 8.64
CA GLU A 157 -19.44 3.54 9.55
C GLU A 157 -20.79 3.30 8.85
N PRO A 158 -21.66 2.43 9.41
CA PRO A 158 -23.00 2.24 8.90
C PRO A 158 -23.81 3.55 8.90
N ARG A 159 -24.51 3.81 7.79
CA ARG A 159 -25.35 5.00 7.62
C ARG A 159 -26.70 4.60 7.03
N PRO A 160 -27.81 4.65 7.79
CA PRO A 160 -29.13 4.25 7.29
C PRO A 160 -29.59 5.02 6.05
N ALA A 161 -29.19 6.30 5.92
CA ALA A 161 -29.55 7.14 4.77
C ALA A 161 -28.80 6.76 3.48
N GLN A 162 -27.64 6.12 3.58
CA GLN A 162 -26.84 5.59 2.47
C GLN A 162 -26.17 4.28 2.92
N PRO A 163 -26.95 3.18 2.99
CA PRO A 163 -26.47 1.95 3.60
C PRO A 163 -25.38 1.31 2.74
N TRP A 164 -24.37 0.77 3.41
CA TRP A 164 -23.34 -0.04 2.78
C TRP A 164 -23.92 -1.42 2.43
N PRO A 165 -23.81 -1.89 1.18
CA PRO A 165 -24.20 -3.25 0.83
C PRO A 165 -23.38 -4.27 1.63
N SER A 166 -24.03 -5.14 2.39
CA SER A 166 -23.39 -6.18 3.20
C SER A 166 -23.87 -7.59 2.80
N GLY A 167 -23.36 -8.62 3.48
CA GLY A 167 -23.83 -10.01 3.37
C GLY A 167 -23.02 -10.95 2.47
N THR A 168 -22.18 -10.46 1.55
CA THR A 168 -21.27 -11.31 0.75
C THR A 168 -19.87 -10.74 0.69
N ALA A 169 -18.86 -11.60 0.47
CA ALA A 169 -17.47 -11.17 0.31
C ALA A 169 -17.31 -10.18 -0.86
N GLY A 170 -17.95 -10.44 -2.00
CA GLY A 170 -17.91 -9.54 -3.16
C GLY A 170 -18.49 -8.15 -2.89
N ARG A 171 -19.58 -8.03 -2.11
CA ARG A 171 -20.11 -6.71 -1.71
C ARG A 171 -19.14 -5.95 -0.81
N ARG A 172 -18.54 -6.65 0.15
CA ARG A 172 -17.53 -6.05 1.04
C ARG A 172 -16.29 -5.62 0.27
N ALA A 173 -15.86 -6.38 -0.74
CA ALA A 173 -14.78 -5.98 -1.65
C ALA A 173 -15.11 -4.69 -2.42
N LEU A 174 -16.34 -4.54 -2.89
CA LEU A 174 -16.81 -3.29 -3.52
C LEU A 174 -16.85 -2.11 -2.53
N ASN A 175 -17.15 -2.35 -1.24
CA ASN A 175 -17.09 -1.30 -0.23
C ASN A 175 -15.65 -0.85 0.04
N ARG A 176 -14.70 -1.78 0.14
CA ARG A 176 -13.25 -1.50 0.25
C ARG A 176 -12.81 -0.57 -0.88
N ALA A 177 -13.33 -0.76 -2.10
CA ALA A 177 -13.01 0.06 -3.25
C ALA A 177 -13.30 1.55 -3.05
N VAL A 178 -14.38 1.90 -2.35
CA VAL A 178 -14.71 3.30 -2.01
C VAL A 178 -13.70 3.85 -1.00
N VAL A 179 -13.40 3.10 0.05
CA VAL A 179 -12.46 3.52 1.11
C VAL A 179 -11.06 3.73 0.56
N GLU A 180 -10.56 2.81 -0.27
CA GLU A 180 -9.28 2.95 -0.98
C GLU A 180 -9.26 4.19 -1.90
N GLY A 181 -10.37 4.46 -2.59
CA GLY A 181 -10.54 5.66 -3.40
C GLY A 181 -10.33 6.93 -2.58
N PHE A 182 -10.94 6.98 -1.39
CA PHE A 182 -10.81 8.10 -0.46
C PHE A 182 -9.36 8.25 0.02
N MET A 183 -8.73 7.15 0.44
CA MET A 183 -7.32 7.13 0.86
C MET A 183 -6.38 7.70 -0.21
N ARG A 184 -6.47 7.21 -1.46
CA ARG A 184 -5.67 7.73 -2.59
C ARG A 184 -5.94 9.21 -2.84
N GLY A 185 -7.21 9.62 -2.79
CA GLY A 185 -7.61 11.01 -3.00
C GLY A 185 -6.99 11.99 -1.99
N LEU A 186 -6.88 11.59 -0.72
CA LEU A 186 -6.21 12.37 0.32
C LEU A 186 -4.69 12.39 0.13
N ALA A 187 -4.09 11.23 -0.13
CA ALA A 187 -2.64 11.08 -0.28
C ALA A 187 -2.09 11.86 -1.47
N GLU A 188 -2.72 11.74 -2.65
CA GLU A 188 -2.34 12.53 -3.84
C GLU A 188 -2.59 14.03 -3.64
N SER A 189 -3.41 14.42 -2.65
CA SER A 189 -3.62 15.82 -2.26
C SER A 189 -2.63 16.27 -1.17
N GLY A 190 -1.70 15.42 -0.75
CA GLY A 190 -0.65 15.73 0.22
C GLY A 190 -1.13 15.83 1.66
N TYR A 191 -2.20 15.10 2.02
CA TYR A 191 -2.69 14.97 3.40
C TYR A 191 -2.31 13.61 3.99
N GLY A 192 -1.97 13.59 5.28
CA GLY A 192 -2.02 12.36 6.06
C GLY A 192 -3.45 11.90 6.27
N TYR A 193 -3.63 10.61 6.49
CA TYR A 193 -4.95 10.06 6.76
C TYR A 193 -4.86 8.86 7.70
N GLY A 194 -5.99 8.57 8.31
CA GLY A 194 -6.21 7.38 9.13
C GLY A 194 -7.68 7.00 9.08
N LEU A 195 -8.05 5.93 9.78
CA LEU A 195 -9.41 5.41 9.77
C LEU A 195 -10.12 5.69 11.09
N TYR A 196 -11.39 6.04 11.00
CA TYR A 196 -12.31 6.05 12.13
C TYR A 196 -13.46 5.06 11.88
N SER A 197 -13.70 4.20 12.87
CA SER A 197 -14.78 3.22 12.88
C SER A 197 -14.88 2.53 14.25
N TYR A 198 -15.81 1.58 14.37
CA TYR A 198 -15.87 0.58 15.44
C TYR A 198 -15.85 -0.83 14.86
N THR A 199 -15.45 -1.82 15.67
CA THR A 199 -15.18 -3.20 15.22
C THR A 199 -16.31 -3.83 14.42
N ASN A 200 -17.56 -3.74 14.91
CA ASN A 200 -18.70 -4.36 14.24
C ASN A 200 -19.06 -3.65 12.93
N GLY A 201 -19.04 -2.31 12.92
CA GLY A 201 -19.33 -1.51 11.73
C GLY A 201 -18.29 -1.74 10.62
N TRP A 202 -17.00 -1.73 10.99
CA TRP A 202 -15.92 -2.08 10.07
C TRP A 202 -16.11 -3.48 9.48
N SER A 203 -16.37 -4.48 10.33
CA SER A 203 -16.55 -5.85 9.87
C SER A 203 -17.77 -6.04 8.98
N GLU A 204 -18.87 -5.34 9.26
CA GLU A 204 -20.06 -5.35 8.41
C GLU A 204 -19.78 -4.78 7.01
N ILE A 205 -19.07 -3.64 6.95
CA ILE A 205 -18.82 -2.90 5.70
C ILE A 205 -17.74 -3.56 4.88
N VAL A 206 -16.57 -3.87 5.48
CA VAL A 206 -15.40 -4.33 4.75
C VAL A 206 -14.94 -5.74 5.14
N GLY A 207 -15.55 -6.38 6.13
CA GLY A 207 -15.23 -7.75 6.50
C GLY A 207 -13.99 -7.83 7.39
N ASP A 208 -13.11 -8.79 7.09
CA ASP A 208 -11.86 -9.06 7.78
C ASP A 208 -10.69 -8.16 7.34
N TRP A 209 -10.95 -7.12 6.55
CA TRP A 209 -9.91 -6.29 5.95
C TRP A 209 -9.00 -5.65 7.00
N LYS A 210 -7.69 -5.91 6.89
CA LYS A 210 -6.65 -5.35 7.75
C LYS A 210 -5.75 -4.38 6.99
N LEU A 211 -5.41 -3.30 7.67
CA LEU A 211 -4.55 -2.21 7.23
C LEU A 211 -3.62 -1.82 8.40
N PRO A 212 -2.67 -2.70 8.78
CA PRO A 212 -1.83 -2.51 9.96
C PRO A 212 -0.97 -1.23 9.92
N ASN A 213 -0.70 -0.73 8.71
CA ASN A 213 0.08 0.49 8.48
C ASN A 213 -0.78 1.76 8.44
N VAL A 214 -2.12 1.67 8.58
CA VAL A 214 -3.01 2.83 8.61
C VAL A 214 -3.38 3.17 10.05
N PRO A 215 -3.05 4.37 10.55
CA PRO A 215 -3.41 4.78 11.90
C PRO A 215 -4.92 4.75 12.15
N VAL A 216 -5.29 4.48 13.40
CA VAL A 216 -6.68 4.37 13.82
C VAL A 216 -7.05 5.44 14.85
N TRP A 217 -8.19 6.06 14.61
CA TRP A 217 -9.00 6.78 15.58
C TRP A 217 -10.15 5.84 16.00
N ALA A 218 -10.06 5.24 17.19
CA ALA A 218 -10.97 4.19 17.63
C ALA A 218 -12.06 4.74 18.56
N THR A 219 -13.32 4.45 18.28
CA THR A 219 -14.39 4.77 19.24
C THR A 219 -14.54 3.66 20.30
N ALA A 220 -14.67 4.09 21.55
CA ALA A 220 -15.00 3.26 22.70
C ALA A 220 -16.52 3.20 22.92
N GLY A 221 -17.30 4.00 22.20
CA GLY A 221 -18.74 4.14 22.40
C GLY A 221 -19.08 5.07 23.57
N ARG A 222 -20.29 4.88 24.12
CA ARG A 222 -20.71 5.55 25.35
C ARG A 222 -20.05 4.87 26.55
N LEU A 223 -19.41 5.67 27.41
CA LEU A 223 -18.68 5.19 28.59
C LEU A 223 -19.25 5.80 29.87
N ASP A 224 -19.15 5.07 30.97
CA ASP A 224 -19.45 5.60 32.31
C ASP A 224 -18.29 6.44 32.85
N TYR A 225 -17.04 6.14 32.44
CA TYR A 225 -15.84 6.87 32.84
C TYR A 225 -14.88 7.13 31.67
N ALA A 226 -14.41 8.38 31.55
CA ALA A 226 -13.50 8.82 30.48
C ALA A 226 -12.16 8.04 30.42
N ASN A 227 -11.72 7.45 31.53
CA ASN A 227 -10.47 6.69 31.55
C ASN A 227 -10.58 5.35 30.81
N GLU A 228 -11.76 4.76 30.65
CA GLU A 228 -11.95 3.50 29.89
C GLU A 228 -11.62 3.68 28.40
N ALA A 229 -11.66 4.91 27.89
CA ALA A 229 -11.21 5.21 26.53
C ALA A 229 -9.70 4.91 26.34
N ILE A 230 -8.90 4.86 27.41
CA ILE A 230 -7.47 4.49 27.30
C ILE A 230 -7.30 3.01 26.94
N ASP A 231 -8.26 2.16 27.26
CA ASP A 231 -8.16 0.73 27.00
C ASP A 231 -8.05 0.48 25.49
N ARG A 232 -8.73 1.31 24.69
CA ARG A 232 -8.64 1.29 23.22
C ARG A 232 -7.23 1.53 22.69
N CYS A 233 -6.40 2.27 23.42
CA CYS A 233 -5.01 2.51 23.03
C CYS A 233 -4.12 1.25 23.11
N SER A 234 -4.54 0.25 23.88
CA SER A 234 -3.81 -1.00 24.07
C SER A 234 -4.42 -2.21 23.35
N GLN A 235 -5.67 -2.08 22.90
CA GLN A 235 -6.39 -3.15 22.21
C GLN A 235 -6.06 -3.21 20.72
N ALA A 236 -6.20 -4.41 20.15
CA ALA A 236 -6.20 -4.57 18.70
C ALA A 236 -7.34 -3.74 18.09
N SER A 237 -7.00 -2.93 17.08
CA SER A 237 -7.98 -2.09 16.40
C SER A 237 -8.79 -2.86 15.35
N PHE A 238 -9.89 -2.27 14.88
CA PHE A 238 -10.76 -2.87 13.88
C PHE A 238 -10.01 -3.24 12.58
N SER A 239 -9.07 -2.40 12.15
CA SER A 239 -8.24 -2.60 10.96
C SER A 239 -6.88 -3.22 11.26
N GLY A 240 -6.52 -3.44 12.53
CA GLY A 240 -5.16 -3.86 12.92
C GLY A 240 -4.13 -2.74 12.95
N GLY A 241 -4.50 -1.52 12.53
CA GLY A 241 -3.64 -0.34 12.60
C GLY A 241 -3.41 0.18 14.02
N ARG A 242 -2.31 0.89 14.23
CA ARG A 242 -1.99 1.50 15.54
C ARG A 242 -3.05 2.54 15.93
N VAL A 243 -3.65 2.38 17.11
CA VAL A 243 -4.56 3.38 17.66
C VAL A 243 -3.77 4.58 18.15
N LEU A 244 -4.07 5.77 17.60
CA LEU A 244 -3.43 7.03 17.97
C LEU A 244 -4.38 7.95 18.73
N ILE A 245 -5.68 7.81 18.50
CA ILE A 245 -6.71 8.57 19.18
C ILE A 245 -7.81 7.59 19.58
N SER A 246 -8.31 7.70 20.81
CA SER A 246 -9.55 7.07 21.23
C SER A 246 -10.65 8.11 21.39
N GLN A 247 -11.88 7.73 21.07
CA GLN A 247 -13.07 8.56 21.23
C GLN A 247 -14.05 7.91 22.20
N TRP A 248 -14.81 8.72 22.91
CA TRP A 248 -16.05 8.32 23.56
C TRP A 248 -17.07 9.45 23.46
N TYR A 249 -18.34 9.18 23.70
CA TYR A 249 -19.39 10.21 23.61
C TYR A 249 -20.44 10.09 24.70
N ASP A 250 -21.14 11.19 24.95
CA ASP A 250 -22.35 11.25 25.76
C ASP A 250 -23.48 11.96 24.98
N ASP A 251 -24.57 12.36 25.63
CA ASP A 251 -25.68 13.06 24.98
C ASP A 251 -25.31 14.49 24.53
N THR A 252 -24.16 15.00 24.95
CA THR A 252 -23.73 16.39 24.76
C THR A 252 -22.63 16.51 23.71
N ARG A 253 -21.63 15.63 23.68
CA ARG A 253 -20.52 15.71 22.71
C ARG A 253 -19.74 14.41 22.59
N ASP A 254 -18.87 14.36 21.58
CA ASP A 254 -17.80 13.40 21.52
C ASP A 254 -16.48 14.00 22.04
N TYR A 255 -15.78 13.17 22.78
CA TYR A 255 -14.54 13.46 23.46
C TYR A 255 -13.45 12.60 22.86
N ASN A 256 -12.25 13.13 22.81
CA ASN A 256 -11.09 12.45 22.25
C ASN A 256 -9.94 12.44 23.24
N ARG A 257 -9.08 11.42 23.13
CA ARG A 257 -7.82 11.35 23.86
C ARG A 257 -6.73 10.76 22.98
N THR A 258 -5.50 11.28 23.08
CA THR A 258 -4.37 10.68 22.37
C THR A 258 -3.86 9.44 23.10
N CYS A 259 -3.41 8.46 22.33
CA CYS A 259 -2.79 7.24 22.83
C CYS A 259 -1.28 7.45 23.00
N GLY A 260 -0.92 8.19 24.05
CA GLY A 260 0.43 8.69 24.28
C GLY A 260 0.69 10.06 23.66
N ALA A 261 1.95 10.46 23.70
CA ALA A 261 2.42 11.72 23.14
C ALA A 261 2.17 11.78 21.63
N TYR A 262 1.47 12.83 21.19
CA TYR A 262 1.18 13.04 19.78
C TYR A 262 1.39 14.51 19.39
N GLN A 263 2.13 14.72 18.30
CA GLN A 263 2.59 16.05 17.88
C GLN A 263 1.68 16.70 16.82
N PHE A 264 0.58 16.04 16.43
CA PHE A 264 -0.32 16.53 15.37
C PHE A 264 0.42 16.90 14.08
N THR A 265 1.50 16.16 13.79
CA THR A 265 2.24 16.21 12.54
C THR A 265 1.62 15.26 11.54
N ASN A 266 1.94 15.45 10.26
CA ASN A 266 1.59 14.47 9.25
C ASN A 266 2.08 13.08 9.65
N PHE A 267 1.25 12.05 9.44
CA PHE A 267 1.74 10.69 9.50
C PHE A 267 2.77 10.50 8.37
N PRO A 268 3.82 9.66 8.53
CA PRO A 268 4.61 9.27 7.36
C PRO A 268 3.63 8.68 6.34
N ALA A 269 3.39 9.44 5.26
CA ALA A 269 2.42 9.11 4.24
C ALA A 269 3.02 8.08 3.28
N ALA A 270 3.31 6.88 3.80
CA ALA A 270 3.28 5.71 2.94
C ALA A 270 1.81 5.32 2.87
N LEU A 271 1.25 5.30 1.66
CA LEU A 271 -0.01 4.63 1.46
C LEU A 271 0.21 3.15 1.87
N PRO A 272 -0.66 2.49 2.65
CA PRO A 272 -0.42 1.10 3.08
C PRO A 272 -0.30 0.21 1.83
N PRO A 273 0.37 -0.94 1.86
CA PRO A 273 0.28 -1.85 0.73
C PRO A 273 -1.19 -2.18 0.45
N ARG A 274 -1.60 -2.11 -0.80
CA ARG A 274 -2.92 -2.57 -1.19
C ARG A 274 -2.89 -4.10 -1.08
N THR A 275 -3.69 -4.68 -0.20
CA THR A 275 -3.76 -6.14 -0.03
C THR A 275 -4.00 -6.80 -1.40
N GLY A 276 -3.07 -7.64 -1.86
CA GLY A 276 -3.13 -8.30 -3.17
C GLY A 276 -2.41 -7.58 -4.32
N PHE A 277 -1.75 -6.43 -4.10
CA PHE A 277 -0.88 -5.80 -5.09
C PHE A 277 0.54 -6.37 -4.97
N LEU A 278 0.96 -7.13 -5.99
CA LEU A 278 2.29 -7.75 -5.98
C LEU A 278 3.38 -6.76 -6.38
N ASN A 279 3.10 -5.79 -7.27
CA ASN A 279 4.16 -5.07 -7.99
C ASN A 279 4.29 -3.56 -7.69
N ASP A 280 3.99 -3.05 -6.50
CA ASP A 280 4.24 -1.63 -6.16
C ASP A 280 5.65 -1.42 -5.55
N LEU A 281 6.66 -1.28 -6.41
CA LEU A 281 8.08 -1.18 -6.00
C LEU A 281 8.53 0.25 -5.65
N ASN A 282 7.61 1.20 -5.54
CA ASN A 282 7.96 2.60 -5.26
C ASN A 282 7.02 3.31 -4.28
N GLY A 283 5.87 2.71 -3.99
CA GLY A 283 4.92 3.21 -3.01
C GLY A 283 3.93 4.23 -3.50
N ASP A 284 3.76 4.33 -4.81
CA ASP A 284 2.80 5.23 -5.42
C ASP A 284 1.44 4.56 -5.71
N TRP A 285 1.25 3.31 -5.28
CA TRP A 285 0.04 2.51 -5.47
C TRP A 285 -0.27 2.12 -6.90
N ARG A 286 0.76 2.15 -7.74
CA ARG A 286 0.68 1.75 -9.13
C ARG A 286 1.54 0.52 -9.30
N ASN A 287 1.13 -0.32 -10.24
CA ASN A 287 1.94 -1.48 -10.58
C ASN A 287 3.17 -1.02 -11.37
N ASP A 288 4.32 -1.36 -10.85
CA ASP A 288 5.62 -1.17 -11.44
C ASP A 288 6.07 -2.43 -12.15
N LEU A 289 6.87 -2.26 -13.20
CA LEU A 289 7.55 -3.35 -13.86
C LEU A 289 9.04 -3.33 -13.48
N LEU A 290 9.58 -4.48 -13.12
CA LEU A 290 11.01 -4.69 -12.90
C LEU A 290 11.62 -5.37 -14.13
N ALA A 291 12.71 -4.83 -14.66
CA ALA A 291 13.36 -5.47 -15.80
C ALA A 291 14.88 -5.33 -15.77
N ARG A 292 15.52 -6.37 -16.29
CA ARG A 292 16.96 -6.37 -16.51
C ARG A 292 17.28 -6.22 -18.00
N THR A 293 18.22 -5.34 -18.29
CA THR A 293 18.76 -5.15 -19.64
C THR A 293 19.90 -6.11 -19.94
N THR A 294 20.18 -6.33 -21.22
CA THR A 294 21.27 -7.22 -21.69
C THR A 294 22.66 -6.80 -21.22
N ASP A 295 22.88 -5.51 -20.93
CA ASP A 295 24.10 -4.98 -20.32
C ASP A 295 24.15 -5.13 -18.78
N GLY A 296 23.18 -5.83 -18.20
CA GLY A 296 23.15 -6.18 -16.79
C GLY A 296 22.71 -5.04 -15.86
N LYS A 297 22.00 -4.02 -16.34
CA LYS A 297 21.38 -3.01 -15.46
C LYS A 297 19.98 -3.44 -15.04
N LEU A 298 19.61 -3.09 -13.82
CA LEU A 298 18.25 -3.28 -13.31
C LEU A 298 17.50 -1.95 -13.36
N TRP A 299 16.28 -2.00 -13.88
CA TRP A 299 15.41 -0.85 -14.08
C TRP A 299 14.05 -1.11 -13.45
N ARG A 300 13.56 -0.12 -12.71
CA ARG A 300 12.15 -0.01 -12.33
C ARG A 300 11.42 0.84 -13.37
N TYR A 301 10.31 0.34 -13.86
CA TYR A 301 9.39 1.02 -14.76
C TYR A 301 8.15 1.39 -13.96
N ALA A 302 8.07 2.63 -13.49
CA ALA A 302 6.96 3.10 -12.69
C ALA A 302 5.70 3.27 -13.55
N GLY A 303 4.65 2.52 -13.21
CA GLY A 303 3.40 2.50 -13.97
C GLY A 303 2.55 3.75 -13.76
N ASN A 304 1.58 3.98 -14.65
CA ASN A 304 0.67 5.12 -14.54
C ASN A 304 -0.82 4.74 -14.51
N ASP A 305 -1.15 3.47 -14.29
CA ASP A 305 -2.51 2.89 -14.35
C ASP A 305 -3.18 3.11 -15.72
N ARG A 306 -2.41 3.31 -16.78
CA ARG A 306 -2.91 3.47 -18.16
C ARG A 306 -2.09 2.64 -19.15
N GLY A 307 -1.36 1.65 -18.66
CA GLY A 307 -0.46 0.82 -19.47
C GLY A 307 0.73 1.59 -20.03
N GLN A 308 1.20 2.65 -19.36
CA GLN A 308 2.43 3.36 -19.71
C GLN A 308 3.34 3.48 -18.50
N PHE A 309 4.62 3.71 -18.76
CA PHE A 309 5.66 3.71 -17.73
C PHE A 309 6.56 4.94 -17.82
N THR A 310 7.16 5.31 -16.70
CA THR A 310 8.44 6.04 -16.65
C THR A 310 9.51 5.09 -16.14
N ARG A 311 10.81 5.33 -16.37
CA ARG A 311 11.85 4.37 -15.91
C ARG A 311 12.97 5.02 -15.12
N GLN A 312 13.43 4.30 -14.11
CA GLN A 312 14.58 4.65 -13.28
C GLN A 312 15.53 3.45 -13.19
N GLN A 313 16.81 3.69 -13.39
CA GLN A 313 17.83 2.67 -13.13
C GLN A 313 18.00 2.53 -11.62
N ILE A 314 17.88 1.32 -11.11
CA ILE A 314 17.96 1.04 -9.66
C ILE A 314 19.12 0.09 -9.31
N GLY A 315 19.82 -0.45 -10.31
CA GLY A 315 20.96 -1.33 -10.06
C GLY A 315 21.90 -1.49 -11.25
N THR A 316 23.12 -1.91 -10.94
CA THR A 316 24.18 -2.25 -11.89
C THR A 316 24.65 -3.68 -11.65
N SER A 317 25.22 -4.33 -12.66
CA SER A 317 25.82 -5.68 -12.56
C SER A 317 24.87 -6.80 -12.17
N TRP A 318 23.59 -6.69 -12.53
CA TRP A 318 22.53 -7.68 -12.31
C TRP A 318 22.60 -8.90 -13.24
N GLY A 319 23.60 -8.95 -14.14
CA GLY A 319 23.88 -10.13 -14.96
C GLY A 319 24.37 -11.33 -14.14
N VAL A 320 24.75 -11.14 -12.87
CA VAL A 320 25.12 -12.24 -11.95
C VAL A 320 23.92 -13.06 -11.48
N MET A 321 22.72 -12.48 -11.54
CA MET A 321 21.46 -13.18 -11.23
C MET A 321 20.94 -13.86 -12.49
N ASN A 322 20.33 -15.04 -12.37
CA ASN A 322 19.69 -15.74 -13.48
C ASN A 322 18.15 -15.70 -13.42
N LEU A 323 17.59 -15.18 -12.33
CA LEU A 323 16.16 -14.96 -12.13
C LEU A 323 15.95 -13.67 -11.34
N ILE A 324 14.90 -12.95 -11.69
CA ILE A 324 14.28 -11.88 -10.90
C ILE A 324 12.79 -12.19 -10.87
N GLU A 325 12.14 -11.95 -9.74
CA GLU A 325 10.70 -12.19 -9.59
C GLU A 325 10.16 -11.25 -8.51
N VAL A 326 9.06 -10.55 -8.78
CA VAL A 326 8.37 -9.74 -7.79
C VAL A 326 7.46 -10.65 -6.97
N VAL A 327 7.49 -10.50 -5.65
CA VAL A 327 6.78 -11.43 -4.75
C VAL A 327 5.73 -10.72 -3.90
N GLY A 328 5.56 -9.40 -4.01
CA GLY A 328 4.77 -8.66 -3.03
C GLY A 328 5.49 -8.58 -1.68
N ASP A 329 4.76 -8.45 -0.58
CA ASP A 329 5.35 -8.25 0.76
C ASP A 329 6.00 -9.51 1.32
N GLY A 330 7.30 -9.67 1.02
CA GLY A 330 8.08 -10.86 1.34
C GLY A 330 8.60 -10.87 2.77
N ASN A 331 8.67 -9.72 3.43
CA ASN A 331 9.17 -9.57 4.81
C ASN A 331 8.10 -9.14 5.83
N GLY A 332 6.88 -8.82 5.39
CA GLY A 332 5.76 -8.40 6.24
C GLY A 332 5.83 -6.93 6.68
N ASP A 333 6.67 -6.10 6.06
CA ASP A 333 6.79 -4.68 6.38
C ASP A 333 5.72 -3.81 5.68
N GLY A 334 5.00 -4.42 4.75
CA GLY A 334 3.97 -3.81 3.94
C GLY A 334 4.47 -3.12 2.68
N SER A 335 5.64 -3.50 2.18
CA SER A 335 6.21 -3.04 0.92
C SER A 335 6.20 -4.18 -0.08
N SER A 336 5.94 -3.91 -1.37
CA SER A 336 6.23 -4.96 -2.37
C SER A 336 7.74 -5.16 -2.45
N ASP A 337 8.16 -6.41 -2.35
CA ASP A 337 9.53 -6.88 -2.44
C ASP A 337 9.73 -7.72 -3.70
N PHE A 338 10.99 -8.03 -3.98
CA PHE A 338 11.33 -8.95 -5.06
C PHE A 338 12.48 -9.87 -4.66
N ILE A 339 12.53 -11.03 -5.29
CA ILE A 339 13.60 -12.01 -5.13
C ILE A 339 14.49 -12.04 -6.37
N ALA A 340 15.72 -12.48 -6.18
CA ALA A 340 16.59 -12.86 -7.27
C ALA A 340 17.40 -14.11 -6.93
N ARG A 341 17.63 -14.94 -7.95
CA ARG A 341 18.44 -16.16 -7.84
C ARG A 341 19.77 -15.97 -8.55
N ASP A 342 20.86 -16.38 -7.92
CA ASP A 342 22.17 -16.44 -8.56
C ASP A 342 22.43 -17.79 -9.27
N GLY A 343 23.53 -17.87 -10.02
CA GLY A 343 23.91 -19.09 -10.73
C GLY A 343 24.24 -20.29 -9.82
N SER A 344 24.54 -20.05 -8.54
CA SER A 344 24.83 -21.09 -7.54
C SER A 344 23.58 -21.63 -6.84
N GLY A 345 22.42 -21.01 -7.08
CA GLY A 345 21.16 -21.36 -6.43
C GLY A 345 20.93 -20.65 -5.09
N GLY A 346 21.69 -19.59 -4.79
CA GLY A 346 21.35 -18.66 -3.71
C GLY A 346 20.13 -17.83 -4.09
N LEU A 347 19.10 -17.83 -3.23
CA LEU A 347 17.91 -17.00 -3.39
C LEU A 347 17.98 -15.83 -2.41
N TYR A 348 17.80 -14.62 -2.91
CA TYR A 348 17.95 -13.39 -2.15
C TYR A 348 16.69 -12.54 -2.24
N LEU A 349 16.19 -12.06 -1.10
CA LEU A 349 15.12 -11.08 -0.98
C LEU A 349 15.71 -9.66 -0.98
N TYR A 350 15.08 -8.79 -1.74
CA TYR A 350 15.37 -7.37 -1.86
C TYR A 350 14.14 -6.58 -1.45
N VAL A 351 14.30 -5.69 -0.47
CA VAL A 351 13.19 -4.90 0.07
C VAL A 351 12.87 -3.75 -0.89
N GLY A 352 11.65 -3.68 -1.39
CA GLY A 352 11.35 -2.92 -2.61
C GLY A 352 11.08 -1.42 -2.43
N TYR A 353 10.52 -0.97 -1.30
CA TYR A 353 10.32 0.47 -1.07
C TYR A 353 11.67 1.18 -0.87
N GLY A 354 12.19 1.76 -1.95
CA GLY A 354 13.45 2.49 -1.93
C GLY A 354 14.68 1.59 -2.05
N TYR A 355 14.57 0.41 -2.66
CA TYR A 355 15.75 -0.38 -3.03
C TYR A 355 16.79 0.52 -3.73
N ALA A 356 17.94 0.70 -3.07
CA ALA A 356 19.01 1.59 -3.50
C ALA A 356 20.39 0.96 -3.20
N GLY A 357 20.68 -0.19 -3.81
CA GLY A 357 22.01 -0.80 -3.75
C GLY A 357 22.03 -2.21 -3.16
N PRO A 358 23.18 -2.75 -2.73
CA PRO A 358 23.39 -4.20 -2.62
C PRO A 358 22.71 -4.91 -1.43
N THR A 359 21.94 -4.20 -0.61
CA THR A 359 21.30 -4.77 0.59
C THR A 359 20.30 -5.84 0.18
N ARG A 360 20.55 -7.06 0.66
CA ARG A 360 19.69 -8.23 0.41
C ARG A 360 19.81 -9.21 1.55
N GLN A 361 18.76 -9.98 1.77
CA GLN A 361 18.74 -11.10 2.70
C GLN A 361 18.79 -12.40 1.91
N GLN A 362 19.66 -13.33 2.28
CA GLN A 362 19.57 -14.68 1.72
C GLN A 362 18.39 -15.39 2.36
N VAL A 363 17.41 -15.76 1.53
CA VAL A 363 16.17 -16.44 1.91
C VAL A 363 16.09 -17.84 1.31
N GLY A 364 17.19 -18.35 0.75
CA GLY A 364 17.21 -19.72 0.25
C GLY A 364 18.56 -20.13 -0.32
N SER A 365 18.75 -21.44 -0.44
CA SER A 365 19.90 -22.08 -1.08
C SER A 365 19.44 -23.31 -1.86
N GLY A 366 20.25 -23.77 -2.82
CA GLY A 366 19.95 -24.94 -3.64
C GLY A 366 18.82 -24.72 -4.67
N TRP A 367 18.45 -23.47 -4.95
CA TRP A 367 17.38 -23.14 -5.90
C TRP A 367 17.75 -23.41 -7.37
N ASN A 368 18.97 -23.84 -7.66
CA ASN A 368 19.42 -24.23 -9.00
C ASN A 368 18.74 -25.53 -9.49
N VAL A 369 18.13 -26.31 -8.61
CA VAL A 369 17.34 -27.49 -8.98
C VAL A 369 15.91 -27.15 -9.42
N MET A 370 15.51 -25.90 -9.20
CA MET A 370 14.19 -25.38 -9.53
C MET A 370 14.23 -24.67 -10.89
N GLY A 371 13.15 -24.77 -11.66
CA GLY A 371 12.99 -24.14 -12.96
C GLY A 371 12.47 -22.71 -12.80
N ASP A 372 11.33 -22.44 -13.43
CA ASP A 372 10.59 -21.19 -13.27
C ASP A 372 10.08 -21.04 -11.83
N VAL A 373 9.98 -19.78 -11.40
CA VAL A 373 9.48 -19.36 -10.10
C VAL A 373 8.42 -18.29 -10.38
N ALA A 374 7.27 -18.40 -9.74
CA ALA A 374 6.23 -17.36 -9.77
C ALA A 374 5.95 -16.89 -8.34
N GLY A 375 5.96 -15.58 -8.13
CA GLY A 375 5.44 -14.92 -6.94
C GLY A 375 3.93 -14.93 -6.99
N VAL A 376 3.29 -15.71 -6.12
CA VAL A 376 1.84 -15.95 -6.22
C VAL A 376 1.01 -15.21 -5.18
N GLY A 377 1.62 -14.32 -4.39
CA GLY A 377 0.94 -13.68 -3.27
C GLY A 377 0.61 -14.68 -2.16
N ASP A 378 -0.38 -14.35 -1.33
CA ASP A 378 -0.86 -15.23 -0.27
C ASP A 378 -1.76 -16.34 -0.83
N PHE A 379 -1.10 -17.37 -1.39
CA PHE A 379 -1.76 -18.46 -2.09
C PHE A 379 -2.44 -19.46 -1.14
N ASN A 380 -2.11 -19.38 0.16
CA ASN A 380 -2.59 -20.30 1.18
C ASN A 380 -3.43 -19.65 2.30
N ALA A 381 -3.63 -18.33 2.24
CA ALA A 381 -4.37 -17.50 3.18
C ALA A 381 -3.77 -17.44 4.61
N ASP A 382 -2.44 -17.49 4.74
CA ASP A 382 -1.72 -17.33 6.02
C ASP A 382 -1.25 -15.89 6.29
N GLY A 383 -1.56 -14.96 5.37
CA GLY A 383 -1.19 -13.56 5.45
C GLY A 383 0.23 -13.26 4.97
N ARG A 384 0.92 -14.21 4.34
CA ARG A 384 2.29 -14.06 3.83
C ARG A 384 2.34 -14.37 2.35
N THR A 385 3.33 -13.80 1.65
CA THR A 385 3.52 -14.14 0.24
C THR A 385 4.16 -15.51 0.05
N ASP A 386 3.75 -16.21 -0.99
CA ASP A 386 4.16 -17.55 -1.35
C ASP A 386 4.80 -17.60 -2.75
N LEU A 387 5.54 -18.67 -3.01
CA LEU A 387 6.09 -18.98 -4.34
C LEU A 387 5.60 -20.32 -4.87
N LEU A 388 5.36 -20.40 -6.17
CA LEU A 388 5.24 -21.65 -6.90
C LEU A 388 6.47 -21.88 -7.76
N SER A 389 7.03 -23.09 -7.73
CA SER A 389 8.17 -23.43 -8.58
C SER A 389 8.24 -24.91 -8.96
N VAL A 390 8.71 -25.17 -10.18
CA VAL A 390 8.82 -26.53 -10.74
C VAL A 390 10.18 -27.13 -10.41
N GLN A 391 10.23 -28.33 -9.85
CA GLN A 391 11.48 -29.05 -9.67
C GLN A 391 11.90 -29.70 -10.99
N ASN A 392 13.07 -29.30 -11.53
CA ASN A 392 13.50 -29.69 -12.87
C ASN A 392 13.63 -31.20 -13.07
N SER A 393 14.08 -31.93 -12.04
CA SER A 393 14.36 -33.36 -12.13
C SER A 393 13.10 -34.24 -12.10
N THR A 394 12.03 -33.80 -11.45
CA THR A 394 10.81 -34.60 -11.25
C THR A 394 9.59 -34.05 -11.98
N GLY A 395 9.60 -32.75 -12.32
CA GLY A 395 8.42 -32.06 -12.81
C GLY A 395 7.35 -31.84 -11.73
N ASP A 396 7.71 -31.96 -10.45
CA ASP A 396 6.80 -31.62 -9.36
C ASP A 396 6.66 -30.11 -9.22
N LEU A 397 5.43 -29.63 -9.06
CA LEU A 397 5.16 -28.24 -8.67
C LEU A 397 5.10 -28.15 -7.16
N TRP A 398 5.90 -27.23 -6.61
CA TRP A 398 6.02 -27.02 -5.18
C TRP A 398 5.54 -25.62 -4.79
N LEU A 399 4.73 -25.57 -3.74
CA LEU A 399 4.38 -24.37 -2.99
C LEU A 399 5.39 -24.15 -1.88
N TYR A 400 6.10 -23.02 -1.93
CA TYR A 400 6.96 -22.53 -0.87
C TYR A 400 6.21 -21.48 -0.09
N LYS A 401 5.96 -21.77 1.19
CA LYS A 401 5.28 -20.88 2.11
C LYS A 401 6.25 -19.82 2.65
N GLY A 402 5.74 -18.67 3.07
CA GLY A 402 6.51 -17.47 3.44
C GLY A 402 7.64 -17.60 4.48
N ASP A 403 8.18 -16.43 4.86
CA ASP A 403 9.30 -16.15 5.78
C ASP A 403 10.72 -16.54 5.35
N THR A 404 10.93 -17.78 4.86
CA THR A 404 12.30 -18.24 4.58
C THR A 404 12.45 -19.01 3.28
N PHE A 405 11.41 -19.02 2.41
CA PHE A 405 11.30 -19.78 1.15
C PHE A 405 12.12 -21.09 1.16
N SER A 406 12.12 -21.77 2.31
CA SER A 406 13.05 -22.84 2.56
C SER A 406 12.39 -24.11 2.03
N GLY A 407 13.18 -24.97 1.39
CA GLY A 407 12.66 -26.23 0.85
C GLY A 407 12.18 -27.22 1.91
N GLN A 408 12.26 -26.88 3.20
CA GLN A 408 11.90 -27.77 4.30
C GLN A 408 10.39 -27.84 4.56
N THR A 409 9.65 -26.76 4.32
CA THR A 409 8.22 -26.65 4.60
C THR A 409 7.36 -26.65 3.33
N ARG A 410 7.99 -26.80 2.16
CA ARG A 410 7.29 -26.78 0.87
C ARG A 410 6.28 -27.92 0.74
N THR A 411 5.17 -27.64 0.08
CA THR A 411 4.08 -28.61 -0.16
C THR A 411 4.01 -28.93 -1.65
N ARG A 412 3.90 -30.21 -2.04
CA ARG A 412 3.72 -30.57 -3.44
C ARG A 412 2.28 -30.30 -3.84
N VAL A 413 2.08 -29.47 -4.86
CA VAL A 413 0.75 -29.05 -5.34
C VAL A 413 0.43 -29.57 -6.74
N GLY A 414 1.38 -30.24 -7.40
CA GLY A 414 1.14 -30.91 -8.67
C GLY A 414 2.33 -31.75 -9.14
N THR A 415 2.11 -32.53 -10.21
CA THR A 415 3.10 -33.38 -10.87
C THR A 415 3.04 -33.17 -12.39
N GLY A 416 4.10 -33.53 -13.12
CA GLY A 416 4.13 -33.44 -14.59
C GLY A 416 4.23 -32.02 -15.15
N TRP A 417 4.69 -31.06 -14.35
CA TRP A 417 4.81 -29.64 -14.73
C TRP A 417 6.03 -29.34 -15.62
N ASN A 418 6.89 -30.32 -15.88
CA ASN A 418 8.00 -30.22 -16.83
C ASN A 418 7.55 -29.99 -18.30
N VAL A 419 6.25 -30.12 -18.58
CA VAL A 419 5.65 -29.74 -19.87
C VAL A 419 5.46 -28.22 -20.01
N MET A 420 5.58 -27.46 -18.92
CA MET A 420 5.48 -26.01 -18.90
C MET A 420 6.85 -25.34 -19.02
N ASP A 421 6.89 -24.16 -19.65
CA ASP A 421 8.11 -23.34 -19.81
C ASP A 421 7.93 -21.87 -19.37
N LEU A 422 6.82 -21.61 -18.67
CA LEU A 422 6.50 -20.33 -18.07
C LEU A 422 5.48 -20.57 -16.95
N LEU A 423 5.73 -19.97 -15.79
CA LEU A 423 4.77 -19.77 -14.70
C LEU A 423 4.66 -18.28 -14.41
N VAL A 424 3.45 -17.74 -14.31
CA VAL A 424 3.18 -16.34 -13.98
C VAL A 424 1.94 -16.26 -13.12
N SER A 425 1.93 -15.41 -12.11
CA SER A 425 0.73 -15.11 -11.32
C SER A 425 0.36 -13.64 -11.47
N PRO A 426 -0.79 -13.31 -12.08
CA PRO A 426 -1.30 -11.95 -12.08
C PRO A 426 -1.98 -11.57 -10.75
N GLY A 427 -2.17 -12.52 -9.82
CA GLY A 427 -3.04 -12.37 -8.65
C GLY A 427 -4.43 -12.97 -8.92
N ASP A 428 -5.49 -12.38 -8.38
CA ASP A 428 -6.89 -12.85 -8.47
C ASP A 428 -7.52 -12.54 -9.85
N PHE A 429 -7.19 -13.38 -10.84
CA PHE A 429 -7.51 -13.17 -12.26
C PHE A 429 -8.99 -13.45 -12.60
N ASN A 430 -9.68 -14.21 -11.74
CA ASN A 430 -11.11 -14.51 -11.87
C ASN A 430 -12.00 -13.79 -10.83
N SER A 431 -11.43 -12.90 -10.02
CA SER A 431 -12.14 -12.12 -9.00
C SER A 431 -12.89 -12.96 -7.96
N ASP A 432 -12.38 -14.16 -7.64
CA ASP A 432 -12.94 -15.05 -6.63
C ASP A 432 -12.35 -14.85 -5.23
N GLY A 433 -11.36 -13.96 -5.12
CA GLY A 433 -10.67 -13.59 -3.88
C GLY A 433 -9.38 -14.36 -3.62
N ASN A 434 -8.98 -15.26 -4.51
CA ASN A 434 -7.78 -16.08 -4.35
C ASN A 434 -6.76 -15.78 -5.45
N PRO A 435 -5.45 -15.82 -5.16
CA PRO A 435 -4.45 -15.68 -6.22
C PRO A 435 -4.47 -16.87 -7.18
N ASP A 436 -4.28 -16.60 -8.47
CA ASP A 436 -4.33 -17.59 -9.53
C ASP A 436 -2.96 -17.79 -10.21
N LEU A 437 -2.84 -18.88 -10.97
CA LEU A 437 -1.65 -19.17 -11.77
C LEU A 437 -1.99 -19.25 -13.26
N ILE A 438 -1.08 -18.72 -14.08
CA ILE A 438 -1.08 -18.90 -15.52
C ILE A 438 0.21 -19.61 -15.92
N ALA A 439 0.10 -20.60 -16.80
CA ALA A 439 1.24 -21.37 -17.28
C ALA A 439 1.19 -21.54 -18.79
N ARG A 440 2.37 -21.59 -19.43
CA ARG A 440 2.49 -21.89 -20.86
C ARG A 440 3.00 -23.30 -21.09
N GLU A 441 2.27 -24.05 -21.91
CA GLU A 441 2.68 -25.38 -22.35
C GLU A 441 3.73 -25.26 -23.45
N LYS A 442 4.90 -25.84 -23.22
CA LYS A 442 6.11 -25.69 -24.04
C LYS A 442 5.92 -26.16 -25.48
N SER A 443 5.25 -27.29 -25.68
CA SER A 443 5.14 -27.95 -26.99
C SER A 443 4.13 -27.30 -27.92
N THR A 444 3.08 -26.69 -27.36
CA THR A 444 1.96 -26.13 -28.13
C THR A 444 1.93 -24.60 -28.10
N GLY A 445 2.56 -23.98 -27.11
CA GLY A 445 2.39 -22.57 -26.80
C GLY A 445 0.96 -22.23 -26.36
N TYR A 446 0.22 -23.20 -25.81
CA TYR A 446 -1.07 -22.92 -25.16
C TYR A 446 -0.85 -22.23 -23.83
N LEU A 447 -1.67 -21.22 -23.57
CA LEU A 447 -1.72 -20.56 -22.28
C LEU A 447 -2.88 -21.15 -21.47
N TRP A 448 -2.57 -21.61 -20.28
CA TRP A 448 -3.49 -22.27 -19.36
C TRP A 448 -3.68 -21.41 -18.12
N PHE A 449 -4.92 -21.16 -17.76
CA PHE A 449 -5.33 -20.54 -16.51
C PHE A 449 -5.66 -21.63 -15.49
N TYR A 450 -5.09 -21.52 -14.30
CA TYR A 450 -5.31 -22.39 -13.16
C TYR A 450 -5.85 -21.54 -12.00
N PRO A 451 -7.14 -21.65 -11.68
CA PRO A 451 -7.68 -20.94 -10.53
C PRO A 451 -7.02 -21.43 -9.23
N GLY A 452 -6.71 -20.52 -8.31
CA GLY A 452 -6.35 -20.87 -6.95
C GLY A 452 -7.57 -21.28 -6.12
N ASN A 453 -7.36 -22.02 -5.04
CA ASN A 453 -8.43 -22.33 -4.09
C ASN A 453 -8.31 -21.58 -2.75
N GLY A 454 -7.34 -20.67 -2.63
CA GLY A 454 -7.04 -19.92 -1.40
C GLY A 454 -6.55 -20.78 -0.24
N ARG A 455 -6.15 -22.03 -0.50
CA ARG A 455 -5.70 -23.01 0.50
C ARG A 455 -4.42 -23.71 0.06
N GLY A 456 -3.66 -23.08 -0.83
CA GLY A 456 -2.40 -23.60 -1.32
C GLY A 456 -2.54 -24.71 -2.35
N SER A 457 -3.59 -24.70 -3.19
CA SER A 457 -3.73 -25.65 -4.31
C SER A 457 -4.41 -25.02 -5.53
N LEU A 458 -4.21 -25.65 -6.69
CA LEU A 458 -4.79 -25.24 -7.96
C LEU A 458 -6.04 -26.05 -8.29
N LEU A 459 -7.04 -25.39 -8.89
CA LEU A 459 -8.25 -25.99 -9.43
C LEU A 459 -8.03 -26.43 -10.90
N ALA A 460 -9.09 -26.99 -11.49
CA ALA A 460 -9.06 -27.47 -12.87
C ALA A 460 -8.74 -26.33 -13.85
N ARG A 461 -7.74 -26.57 -14.71
CA ARG A 461 -7.27 -25.56 -15.66
C ARG A 461 -8.23 -25.35 -16.83
N THR A 462 -8.22 -24.14 -17.37
CA THR A 462 -8.89 -23.79 -18.63
C THR A 462 -7.89 -23.19 -19.61
N ARG A 463 -8.02 -23.48 -20.91
CA ARG A 463 -7.17 -22.87 -21.93
C ARG A 463 -7.66 -21.45 -22.21
N ILE A 464 -6.78 -20.47 -22.07
CA ILE A 464 -7.09 -19.05 -22.26
C ILE A 464 -6.37 -18.42 -23.45
N GLY A 465 -5.46 -19.17 -24.10
CA GLY A 465 -4.73 -18.64 -25.25
C GLY A 465 -4.06 -19.71 -26.10
N THR A 466 -3.80 -19.36 -27.36
CA THR A 466 -3.06 -20.16 -28.35
C THR A 466 -1.99 -19.31 -29.03
N GLY A 467 -0.91 -19.93 -29.50
CA GLY A 467 0.15 -19.21 -30.24
C GLY A 467 1.08 -18.38 -29.35
N TRP A 468 1.10 -18.61 -28.03
CA TRP A 468 1.94 -17.86 -27.09
C TRP A 468 3.42 -18.22 -27.15
N GLY A 469 3.82 -19.21 -27.94
CA GLY A 469 5.23 -19.57 -28.16
C GLY A 469 6.07 -18.48 -28.84
N VAL A 470 5.42 -17.48 -29.44
CA VAL A 470 6.07 -16.29 -30.03
C VAL A 470 6.44 -15.23 -28.99
N MET A 471 5.92 -15.35 -27.75
CA MET A 471 6.22 -14.44 -26.65
C MET A 471 7.42 -14.97 -25.87
N ASP A 472 8.36 -14.12 -25.49
CA ASP A 472 9.60 -14.55 -24.80
C ASP A 472 9.78 -13.94 -23.41
N MET A 473 8.98 -12.94 -23.07
CA MET A 473 8.84 -12.40 -21.72
C MET A 473 7.36 -12.25 -21.46
N VAL A 474 6.89 -12.78 -20.34
CA VAL A 474 5.49 -12.72 -19.95
C VAL A 474 5.47 -12.51 -18.44
N GLU A 475 4.72 -11.53 -17.98
CA GLU A 475 4.61 -11.21 -16.56
C GLU A 475 3.19 -10.79 -16.19
N GLY A 476 2.78 -11.11 -14.97
CA GLY A 476 1.44 -10.85 -14.43
C GLY A 476 1.46 -9.62 -13.54
N PHE A 477 0.37 -8.86 -13.58
CA PHE A 477 0.22 -7.66 -12.76
C PHE A 477 -1.18 -7.59 -12.19
N THR A 478 -1.31 -7.08 -10.97
CA THR A 478 -2.62 -6.97 -10.33
C THR A 478 -3.57 -5.98 -11.03
N ASP A 479 -3.05 -4.92 -11.66
CA ASP A 479 -3.82 -3.94 -12.45
C ASP A 479 -2.88 -2.89 -13.11
N LEU A 480 -2.48 -3.06 -14.37
CA LEU A 480 -1.66 -2.09 -15.11
C LEU A 480 -2.47 -1.03 -15.85
N ASN A 481 -3.75 -1.32 -16.10
CA ASN A 481 -4.60 -0.53 -16.96
C ASN A 481 -5.58 0.38 -16.19
N GLY A 482 -5.68 0.20 -14.87
CA GLY A 482 -6.47 0.98 -13.93
C GLY A 482 -7.92 0.52 -13.80
N ASP A 483 -8.30 -0.67 -14.28
CA ASP A 483 -9.67 -1.17 -14.23
C ASP A 483 -9.96 -2.12 -13.05
N ARG A 484 -8.96 -2.33 -12.18
CA ARG A 484 -8.99 -3.22 -11.01
C ARG A 484 -9.14 -4.69 -11.34
N VAL A 485 -8.73 -5.09 -12.53
CA VAL A 485 -8.65 -6.47 -12.95
C VAL A 485 -7.19 -6.80 -13.24
N PRO A 486 -6.69 -7.97 -12.83
CA PRO A 486 -5.33 -8.33 -13.15
C PRO A 486 -5.07 -8.49 -14.64
N ASP A 487 -3.87 -8.08 -15.03
CA ASP A 487 -3.40 -7.95 -16.40
C ASP A 487 -2.17 -8.85 -16.63
N ILE A 488 -1.83 -9.08 -17.90
CA ILE A 488 -0.57 -9.70 -18.30
C ILE A 488 0.14 -8.76 -19.27
N VAL A 489 1.46 -8.64 -19.17
CA VAL A 489 2.26 -8.10 -20.27
C VAL A 489 3.03 -9.22 -20.96
N ALA A 490 3.20 -9.12 -22.26
CA ALA A 490 4.08 -10.02 -22.98
C ALA A 490 4.83 -9.36 -24.12
N ARG A 491 6.11 -9.70 -24.23
CA ARG A 491 6.97 -9.26 -25.33
C ARG A 491 6.98 -10.27 -26.44
N GLN A 492 6.71 -9.80 -27.66
CA GLN A 492 6.84 -10.62 -28.85
C GLN A 492 8.32 -10.70 -29.27
N ARG A 493 8.86 -11.92 -29.32
CA ARG A 493 10.29 -12.20 -29.58
C ARG A 493 10.82 -11.58 -30.86
N SER A 494 10.03 -11.64 -31.94
CA SER A 494 10.48 -11.30 -33.29
C SER A 494 10.73 -9.81 -33.52
N ASN A 495 10.07 -8.94 -32.76
CA ASN A 495 10.12 -7.49 -32.95
C ASN A 495 10.34 -6.71 -31.66
N GLY A 496 10.33 -7.36 -30.50
CA GLY A 496 10.49 -6.72 -29.19
C GLY A 496 9.32 -5.80 -28.81
N VAL A 497 8.17 -5.89 -29.48
CA VAL A 497 6.98 -5.13 -29.08
C VAL A 497 6.41 -5.75 -27.80
N MET A 498 6.17 -4.92 -26.79
CA MET A 498 5.47 -5.33 -25.58
C MET A 498 3.97 -5.04 -25.75
N TYR A 499 3.14 -5.99 -25.34
CA TYR A 499 1.70 -5.85 -25.31
C TYR A 499 1.18 -6.01 -23.90
N LEU A 500 0.19 -5.20 -23.54
CA LEU A 500 -0.69 -5.41 -22.40
C LEU A 500 -1.88 -6.25 -22.84
N TYR A 501 -2.19 -7.29 -22.10
CA TYR A 501 -3.37 -8.13 -22.25
C TYR A 501 -4.24 -7.93 -21.01
N PRO A 502 -5.29 -7.10 -21.10
CA PRO A 502 -6.17 -6.89 -19.97
C PRO A 502 -6.88 -8.18 -19.56
N GLY A 503 -7.01 -8.45 -18.27
CA GLY A 503 -7.90 -9.51 -17.79
C GLY A 503 -9.36 -9.08 -17.90
N ASN A 504 -10.29 -10.04 -17.85
CA ASN A 504 -11.72 -9.74 -17.82
C ASN A 504 -12.39 -10.02 -16.46
N GLY A 505 -11.61 -10.43 -15.46
CA GLY A 505 -12.10 -10.76 -14.11
C GLY A 505 -12.88 -12.07 -14.05
N THR A 506 -12.79 -12.92 -15.09
CA THR A 506 -13.41 -14.25 -15.11
C THR A 506 -12.40 -15.34 -15.50
N GLY A 507 -11.10 -15.06 -15.36
CA GLY A 507 -10.05 -15.98 -15.77
C GLY A 507 -9.80 -16.01 -17.27
N SER A 508 -9.97 -14.90 -17.99
CA SER A 508 -9.71 -14.80 -19.44
C SER A 508 -9.13 -13.44 -19.84
N LEU A 509 -8.51 -13.39 -21.02
CA LEU A 509 -7.86 -12.19 -21.56
C LEU A 509 -8.79 -11.44 -22.52
N GLN A 510 -8.69 -10.12 -22.50
CA GLN A 510 -9.28 -9.20 -23.46
C GLN A 510 -8.35 -8.94 -24.65
N ALA A 511 -8.79 -8.09 -25.58
CA ALA A 511 -7.97 -7.64 -26.69
C ALA A 511 -6.74 -6.88 -26.19
N ARG A 512 -5.56 -7.27 -26.70
CA ARG A 512 -4.29 -6.66 -26.31
C ARG A 512 -4.11 -5.26 -26.87
N VAL A 513 -3.32 -4.45 -26.19
CA VAL A 513 -2.86 -3.13 -26.65
C VAL A 513 -1.33 -3.06 -26.58
N SER A 514 -0.69 -2.33 -27.49
CA SER A 514 0.77 -2.17 -27.45
C SER A 514 1.20 -1.18 -26.35
N ILE A 515 2.27 -1.51 -25.64
CA ILE A 515 2.91 -0.63 -24.66
C ILE A 515 4.14 0.03 -25.32
N THR A 516 4.15 1.37 -25.34
CA THR A 516 5.29 2.14 -25.84
C THR A 516 6.44 2.09 -24.84
N HIS A 517 7.65 1.84 -25.32
CA HIS A 517 8.83 1.91 -24.47
C HIS A 517 9.12 3.38 -24.06
N PRO A 518 9.35 3.69 -22.78
CA PRO A 518 9.46 5.08 -22.30
C PRO A 518 10.64 5.87 -22.86
N ALA A 519 11.69 5.21 -23.36
CA ALA A 519 12.80 5.87 -24.06
C ALA A 519 12.65 5.87 -25.60
N GLY A 520 11.46 5.54 -26.11
CA GLY A 520 11.23 5.26 -27.52
C GLY A 520 11.74 3.86 -27.94
N GLY A 521 11.33 3.44 -29.14
CA GLY A 521 11.71 2.15 -29.72
C GLY A 521 10.98 0.94 -29.15
N THR A 522 11.62 -0.23 -29.23
CA THR A 522 11.09 -1.53 -28.78
C THR A 522 11.70 -1.93 -27.43
N TRP A 523 11.15 -2.99 -26.84
CA TRP A 523 11.62 -3.58 -25.58
C TRP A 523 12.72 -4.64 -25.78
N SER A 524 13.40 -4.64 -26.94
CA SER A 524 14.39 -5.68 -27.31
C SER A 524 15.64 -5.67 -26.41
N GLY A 525 15.94 -4.56 -25.72
CA GLY A 525 17.10 -4.46 -24.83
C GLY A 525 16.97 -5.22 -23.50
N LEU A 526 15.81 -5.82 -23.22
CA LEU A 526 15.56 -6.59 -21.99
C LEU A 526 15.96 -8.06 -22.14
N ASN A 527 16.48 -8.66 -21.06
CA ASN A 527 16.70 -10.11 -20.94
C ASN A 527 16.08 -10.75 -19.69
N ALA A 528 15.39 -9.98 -18.84
CA ALA A 528 14.49 -10.49 -17.81
C ALA A 528 13.40 -9.45 -17.49
N LEU A 529 12.26 -9.91 -17.00
CA LEU A 529 11.04 -9.18 -16.67
C LEU A 529 10.48 -9.77 -15.37
N ALA A 530 9.93 -8.93 -14.49
CA ALA A 530 9.28 -9.30 -13.23
C ALA A 530 8.33 -8.17 -12.75
#